data_AF-A0A254S836-F1
#
_entry.id   AF-A0A254S836-F1
#
_cell.length_a   1.000
_cell.length_b   1.000
_cell.length_c   1.000
_cell.angle_alpha   90.00
_cell.angle_beta   90.00
_cell.angle_gamma   90.00
#
_symmetry.space_group_name_H-M   'P 1'
#
loop_
_entity.id
_entity.type
_entity.pdbx_description
1 polymer ?
#
loop_
_entity_poly.entity_id
_entity_poly.type
_entity_poly.pdbx_seq_one_letter_code
_entity_poly.pdbx_strand_id
1 'polypeptide(L)'
;MPLLSFKSAALKILQETRHPMSVSEIYKAATEQNLIKTSGETPEATMGAQIYTDIKKNGDKSPFVKVGKGIFTAATSSNKEKAPEQIIQEYNRAQIGALQERLLNIDPFIFEHLIGDLLEKLGYENVEVTKRSGDGGIDVKAVLTVYGFTNVKTAVQVKRYANNVSDSVVRELRGAAETDQRGLIITTADFTKAAKEEAAAKNKVPISLVNGEMLLDLLIKYHIGIKTKTTELISIDEDYFDNLESGDTQIETAKKKAIWPLPGGIDHYYESLLDILNALKDKPLSKEALIKWFKNHFENVNSDKTITSYMRNIFANLGLAQLVNKSFKLTSTAEELLKAPSKAKVFEIMKDRIFGIEEAMSLIENSSEPISDKDLSNYFVDNYNVGWTTNAQASFRLLWLWNLEKIQRTEDGKYTKN
;
A
#
# COMPACT_ATOMS: atom_id res chain seq x y z
N MET A 1 -27.31 11.08 -35.12
CA MET A 1 -27.82 11.56 -33.81
C MET A 1 -27.30 12.96 -33.57
N PRO A 2 -28.06 13.87 -32.92
CA PRO A 2 -27.54 15.18 -32.52
C PRO A 2 -26.42 15.02 -31.48
N LEU A 3 -25.43 15.91 -31.54
CA LEU A 3 -24.36 15.96 -30.54
C LEU A 3 -24.94 16.33 -29.17
N LEU A 4 -24.45 15.65 -28.14
CA LEU A 4 -24.86 15.86 -26.75
C LEU A 4 -23.96 16.91 -26.08
N SER A 5 -24.48 17.53 -25.02
CA SER A 5 -23.63 18.28 -24.08
C SER A 5 -22.68 17.32 -23.35
N PHE A 6 -21.55 17.82 -22.84
CA PHE A 6 -20.62 17.00 -22.04
C PHE A 6 -21.33 16.29 -20.88
N LYS A 7 -22.21 17.00 -20.16
CA LYS A 7 -22.99 16.41 -19.06
C LYS A 7 -23.94 15.30 -19.54
N SER A 8 -24.68 15.55 -20.62
CA SER A 8 -25.63 14.57 -21.18
C SER A 8 -24.91 13.33 -21.74
N ALA A 9 -23.76 13.53 -22.40
CA ALA A 9 -22.92 12.45 -22.89
C ALA A 9 -22.34 11.63 -21.74
N ALA A 10 -21.81 12.29 -20.70
CA ALA A 10 -21.28 11.63 -19.53
C ALA A 10 -22.33 10.76 -18.83
N LEU A 11 -23.55 11.30 -18.63
CA LEU A 11 -24.64 10.54 -18.03
C LEU A 11 -25.02 9.33 -18.88
N LYS A 12 -25.14 9.50 -20.21
CA LYS A 12 -25.45 8.41 -21.13
C LYS A 12 -24.41 7.28 -21.05
N ILE A 13 -23.12 7.62 -21.10
CA ILE A 13 -22.03 6.64 -20.98
C ILE A 13 -22.13 5.88 -19.66
N LEU A 14 -22.26 6.60 -18.53
CA LEU A 14 -22.34 5.95 -17.21
C LEU A 14 -23.59 5.07 -17.04
N GLN A 15 -24.71 5.40 -17.70
CA GLN A 15 -25.93 4.58 -17.71
C GLN A 15 -25.80 3.33 -18.58
N GLU A 16 -25.07 3.44 -19.69
CA GLU A 16 -24.80 2.31 -20.60
C GLU A 16 -23.80 1.33 -20.00
N THR A 17 -22.70 1.82 -19.44
CA THR A 17 -21.63 0.98 -18.90
C THR A 17 -21.95 0.42 -17.53
N ARG A 18 -22.78 1.12 -16.75
CA ARG A 18 -23.26 0.71 -15.41
C ARG A 18 -22.14 0.38 -14.42
N HIS A 19 -20.97 0.99 -14.58
CA HIS A 19 -19.86 0.86 -13.63
C HIS A 19 -19.18 2.21 -13.38
N PRO A 20 -18.44 2.35 -12.27
CA PRO A 20 -17.60 3.51 -12.02
C PRO A 20 -16.61 3.76 -13.15
N MET A 21 -16.47 5.01 -13.58
CA MET A 21 -15.51 5.41 -14.61
C MET A 21 -14.83 6.73 -14.25
N SER A 22 -13.56 6.85 -14.61
CA SER A 22 -12.85 8.12 -14.56
C SER A 22 -13.33 9.08 -15.64
N VAL A 23 -13.21 10.39 -15.41
CA VAL A 23 -13.58 11.41 -16.42
C VAL A 23 -12.92 11.17 -17.78
N SER A 24 -11.65 10.75 -17.78
CA SER A 24 -10.92 10.43 -19.02
C SER A 24 -11.54 9.25 -19.78
N GLU A 25 -11.99 8.20 -19.08
CA GLU A 25 -12.67 7.06 -19.71
C GLU A 25 -14.05 7.45 -20.23
N ILE A 26 -14.80 8.24 -19.47
CA ILE A 26 -16.12 8.74 -19.88
C ILE A 26 -15.96 9.58 -21.15
N TYR A 27 -14.98 10.48 -21.19
CA TYR A 27 -14.68 11.30 -22.35
C TYR A 27 -14.26 10.47 -23.56
N LYS A 28 -13.34 9.52 -23.37
CA LYS A 28 -12.87 8.63 -24.42
C LYS A 28 -14.05 7.84 -25.03
N ALA A 29 -14.86 7.21 -24.20
CA ALA A 29 -16.04 6.45 -24.64
C ALA A 29 -17.07 7.34 -25.36
N ALA A 30 -17.33 8.54 -24.85
CA ALA A 30 -18.24 9.50 -25.49
C ALA A 30 -17.73 9.94 -26.88
N THR A 31 -16.41 10.09 -27.04
CA THR A 31 -15.77 10.45 -28.31
C THR A 31 -15.80 9.29 -29.30
N GLU A 32 -15.46 8.08 -28.86
CA GLU A 32 -15.52 6.85 -29.67
C GLU A 32 -16.95 6.57 -30.19
N GLN A 33 -17.97 6.90 -29.39
CA GLN A 33 -19.37 6.80 -29.80
C GLN A 33 -19.88 8.01 -30.61
N ASN A 34 -19.02 8.98 -30.95
CA ASN A 34 -19.39 10.22 -31.66
C ASN A 34 -20.52 11.02 -30.98
N LEU A 35 -20.63 10.96 -29.65
CA LEU A 35 -21.66 11.68 -28.89
C LEU A 35 -21.35 13.15 -28.69
N ILE A 36 -20.07 13.52 -28.73
CA ILE A 36 -19.56 14.86 -28.48
C ILE A 36 -18.56 15.25 -29.56
N LYS A 37 -18.43 16.56 -29.79
CA LYS A 37 -17.40 17.14 -30.65
C LYS A 37 -16.76 18.30 -29.90
N THR A 38 -15.44 18.36 -29.88
CA THR A 38 -14.69 19.30 -29.04
C THR A 38 -13.61 20.01 -29.88
N SER A 39 -13.31 21.25 -29.50
CA SER A 39 -12.24 22.08 -30.11
C SER A 39 -11.37 22.79 -29.06
N GLY A 40 -11.62 22.54 -27.77
CA GLY A 40 -10.86 23.11 -26.66
C GLY A 40 -9.65 22.27 -26.27
N GLU A 41 -8.70 22.87 -25.54
CA GLU A 41 -7.42 22.24 -25.20
C GLU A 41 -7.53 21.12 -24.14
N THR A 42 -8.50 21.21 -23.20
CA THR A 42 -8.66 20.25 -22.10
C THR A 42 -10.11 19.77 -21.94
N PRO A 43 -10.69 19.09 -22.95
CA PRO A 43 -12.11 18.73 -22.96
C PRO A 43 -12.52 17.75 -21.85
N GLU A 44 -11.62 16.88 -21.39
CA GLU A 44 -11.83 15.98 -20.24
C GLU A 44 -12.05 16.78 -18.96
N ALA A 45 -11.18 17.76 -18.68
CA ALA A 45 -11.28 18.59 -17.48
C ALA A 45 -12.59 19.39 -17.45
N THR A 46 -13.02 19.89 -18.62
CA THR A 46 -14.32 20.56 -18.77
C THR A 46 -15.49 19.62 -18.47
N MET A 47 -15.47 18.39 -18.98
CA MET A 47 -16.49 17.38 -18.67
C MET A 47 -16.53 17.09 -17.16
N GLY A 48 -15.37 16.87 -16.53
CA GLY A 48 -15.27 16.63 -15.09
C GLY A 48 -15.81 17.78 -14.24
N ALA A 49 -15.49 19.03 -14.61
CA ALA A 49 -16.00 20.22 -13.93
C ALA A 49 -17.53 20.29 -13.98
N GLN A 50 -18.15 20.00 -15.13
CA GLN A 50 -19.62 20.01 -15.26
C GLN A 50 -20.30 18.96 -14.38
N ILE A 51 -19.73 17.75 -14.29
CA ILE A 51 -20.24 16.70 -13.40
C ILE A 51 -20.13 17.16 -11.94
N TYR A 52 -18.98 17.72 -11.54
CA TYR A 52 -18.75 18.18 -10.18
C TYR A 52 -19.70 19.32 -9.77
N THR A 53 -19.88 20.31 -10.66
CA THR A 53 -20.81 21.41 -10.43
C THR A 53 -22.25 20.92 -10.31
N ASP A 54 -22.66 19.93 -11.11
CA ASP A 54 -24.00 19.34 -11.03
C ASP A 54 -24.22 18.65 -9.66
N ILE A 55 -23.27 17.82 -9.22
CA ILE A 55 -23.31 17.16 -7.91
C ILE A 55 -23.38 18.20 -6.79
N LYS A 56 -22.53 19.24 -6.82
CA LYS A 56 -22.52 20.31 -5.81
C LYS A 56 -23.84 21.08 -5.77
N LYS A 57 -24.46 21.34 -6.92
CA LYS A 57 -25.70 22.12 -7.02
C LYS A 57 -26.94 21.30 -6.63
N ASN A 58 -26.97 20.03 -7.01
CA ASN A 58 -28.18 19.20 -6.94
C ASN A 58 -28.15 18.18 -5.79
N GLY A 59 -27.00 17.94 -5.15
CA GLY A 59 -26.85 16.95 -4.07
C GLY A 59 -27.40 15.59 -4.48
N ASP A 60 -28.26 15.02 -3.63
CA ASP A 60 -28.91 13.71 -3.86
C ASP A 60 -29.82 13.67 -5.10
N LYS A 61 -30.20 14.82 -5.66
CA LYS A 61 -30.97 14.89 -6.91
C LYS A 61 -30.08 14.82 -8.15
N SER A 62 -28.76 14.89 -8.01
CA SER A 62 -27.85 14.74 -9.14
C SER A 62 -28.00 13.36 -9.78
N PRO A 63 -27.91 13.26 -11.12
CA PRO A 63 -27.90 11.98 -11.81
C PRO A 63 -26.51 11.30 -11.75
N PHE A 64 -25.54 11.90 -11.04
CA PHE A 64 -24.20 11.37 -10.83
C PHE A 64 -23.96 11.07 -9.36
N VAL A 65 -23.19 10.01 -9.10
CA VAL A 65 -22.64 9.70 -7.78
C VAL A 65 -21.11 9.74 -7.91
N LYS A 66 -20.46 10.52 -7.05
CA LYS A 66 -19.00 10.55 -6.95
C LYS A 66 -18.56 9.41 -6.05
N VAL A 67 -17.74 8.50 -6.59
CA VAL A 67 -17.26 7.32 -5.86
C VAL A 67 -15.75 7.31 -5.62
N GLY A 68 -15.06 8.34 -6.11
CA GLY A 68 -13.63 8.55 -5.91
C GLY A 68 -13.20 9.88 -6.52
N LYS A 69 -11.91 10.26 -6.39
CA LYS A 69 -11.41 11.47 -7.04
C LYS A 69 -11.48 11.30 -8.57
N GLY A 70 -12.28 12.12 -9.22
CA GLY A 70 -12.51 12.07 -10.67
C GLY A 70 -13.19 10.79 -11.16
N ILE A 71 -13.78 9.97 -10.27
CA ILE A 71 -14.49 8.73 -10.61
C ILE A 71 -15.96 8.90 -10.27
N PHE A 72 -16.81 8.61 -11.25
CA PHE A 72 -18.25 8.82 -11.18
C PHE A 72 -18.99 7.58 -11.66
N THR A 73 -20.21 7.40 -11.15
CA THR A 73 -21.19 6.44 -11.66
C THR A 73 -22.55 7.11 -11.85
N ALA A 74 -23.43 6.50 -12.62
CA ALA A 74 -24.81 6.97 -12.75
C ALA A 74 -25.57 6.74 -11.44
N ALA A 75 -26.40 7.70 -11.08
CA ALA A 75 -27.23 7.61 -9.90
C ALA A 75 -28.42 6.68 -10.17
N THR A 76 -28.38 5.51 -9.54
CA THR A 76 -29.48 4.52 -9.50
C THR A 76 -29.98 4.43 -8.05
N SER A 77 -31.17 3.88 -7.82
CA SER A 77 -31.68 3.66 -6.45
C SER A 77 -30.66 2.87 -5.62
N SER A 78 -30.06 1.82 -6.21
CA SER A 78 -29.03 1.01 -5.55
C SER A 78 -27.74 1.79 -5.24
N ASN A 79 -27.23 2.61 -6.18
CA ASN A 79 -25.97 3.33 -5.97
C ASN A 79 -26.11 4.52 -5.01
N LYS A 80 -27.33 5.08 -4.83
CA LYS A 80 -27.56 6.18 -3.88
C LYS A 80 -27.60 5.72 -2.43
N GLU A 81 -27.97 4.46 -2.20
CA GLU A 81 -28.08 3.87 -0.86
C GLU A 81 -26.76 3.27 -0.36
N LYS A 82 -25.79 3.06 -1.25
CA LYS A 82 -24.49 2.48 -0.94
C LYS A 82 -23.44 3.56 -0.68
N ALA A 83 -22.53 3.27 0.26
CA ALA A 83 -21.35 4.10 0.43
C ALA A 83 -20.45 4.02 -0.84
N PRO A 84 -19.76 5.11 -1.23
CA PRO A 84 -18.79 5.12 -2.32
C PRO A 84 -17.83 3.92 -2.34
N GLU A 85 -17.31 3.55 -1.18
CA GLU A 85 -16.35 2.47 -0.99
C GLU A 85 -16.98 1.11 -1.34
N GLN A 86 -18.25 0.90 -1.00
CA GLN A 86 -18.97 -0.33 -1.32
C GLN A 86 -19.15 -0.50 -2.83
N ILE A 87 -19.47 0.59 -3.55
CA ILE A 87 -19.61 0.57 -5.02
C ILE A 87 -18.27 0.21 -5.68
N ILE A 88 -17.17 0.76 -5.20
CA ILE A 88 -15.82 0.44 -5.68
C ILE A 88 -15.45 -1.02 -5.35
N GLN A 89 -15.74 -1.50 -4.14
CA GLN A 89 -15.45 -2.87 -3.75
C GLN A 89 -16.23 -3.89 -4.59
N GLU A 90 -17.51 -3.63 -4.87
CA GLU A 90 -18.33 -4.48 -5.75
C GLU A 90 -17.78 -4.51 -7.17
N TYR A 91 -17.41 -3.35 -7.73
CA TYR A 91 -16.78 -3.27 -9.03
C TYR A 91 -15.46 -4.04 -9.08
N ASN A 92 -14.59 -3.85 -8.08
CA ASN A 92 -13.32 -4.56 -7.99
C ASN A 92 -13.54 -6.08 -7.91
N ARG A 93 -14.48 -6.55 -7.08
CA ARG A 93 -14.83 -7.97 -6.99
C ARG A 93 -15.29 -8.53 -8.34
N ALA A 94 -16.11 -7.77 -9.08
CA ALA A 94 -16.55 -8.18 -10.41
C ALA A 94 -15.38 -8.27 -11.40
N GLN A 95 -14.43 -7.33 -11.37
CA GLN A 95 -13.25 -7.35 -12.23
C GLN A 95 -12.29 -8.50 -11.87
N ILE A 96 -12.14 -8.83 -10.59
CA ILE A 96 -11.35 -10.00 -10.13
C ILE A 96 -11.99 -11.29 -10.64
N GLY A 97 -13.32 -11.41 -10.56
CA GLY A 97 -14.05 -12.55 -11.12
C GLY A 97 -13.88 -12.68 -12.63
N ALA A 98 -13.98 -11.56 -13.36
CA ALA A 98 -13.74 -11.54 -14.80
C ALA A 98 -12.30 -11.89 -15.18
N LEU A 99 -11.31 -11.48 -14.39
CA LEU A 99 -9.91 -11.87 -14.56
C LEU A 99 -9.76 -13.38 -14.36
N GLN A 100 -10.34 -13.93 -13.30
CA GLN A 100 -10.31 -15.38 -13.02
C GLN A 100 -10.92 -16.18 -14.18
N GLU A 101 -12.11 -15.78 -14.67
CA GLU A 101 -12.75 -16.42 -15.82
C GLU A 101 -11.88 -16.31 -17.09
N ARG A 102 -11.23 -15.17 -17.30
CA ARG A 102 -10.33 -14.99 -18.44
C ARG A 102 -9.12 -15.93 -18.35
N LEU A 103 -8.47 -16.02 -17.19
CA LEU A 103 -7.34 -16.94 -16.96
C LEU A 103 -7.76 -18.40 -17.19
N LEU A 104 -9.00 -18.76 -16.84
CA LEU A 104 -9.55 -20.08 -17.11
C LEU A 104 -9.86 -20.34 -18.59
N ASN A 105 -9.93 -19.32 -19.45
CA ASN A 105 -10.31 -19.48 -20.86
C ASN A 105 -9.19 -19.15 -21.85
N ILE A 106 -8.06 -18.60 -21.40
CA ILE A 106 -6.91 -18.38 -22.29
C ILE A 106 -6.23 -19.69 -22.69
N ASP A 107 -5.49 -19.64 -23.80
CA ASP A 107 -4.66 -20.75 -24.26
C ASP A 107 -3.64 -21.14 -23.17
N PRO A 108 -3.45 -22.44 -22.88
CA PRO A 108 -2.53 -22.91 -21.84
C PRO A 108 -1.10 -22.35 -21.98
N PHE A 109 -0.57 -22.28 -23.19
CA PHE A 109 0.78 -21.78 -23.44
C PHE A 109 0.88 -20.27 -23.20
N ILE A 110 -0.19 -19.52 -23.51
CA ILE A 110 -0.26 -18.09 -23.16
C ILE A 110 -0.32 -17.90 -21.64
N PHE A 111 -0.98 -18.81 -20.92
CA PHE A 111 -1.00 -18.77 -19.45
C PHE A 111 0.40 -19.03 -18.87
N GLU A 112 1.16 -19.97 -19.42
CA GLU A 112 2.56 -20.21 -19.02
C GLU A 112 3.44 -18.96 -19.22
N HIS A 113 3.25 -18.22 -20.32
CA HIS A 113 3.95 -16.96 -20.56
C HIS A 113 3.56 -15.88 -19.55
N LEU A 114 2.27 -15.76 -19.23
CA LEU A 114 1.80 -14.84 -18.19
C LEU A 114 2.42 -15.16 -16.83
N ILE A 115 2.61 -16.44 -16.51
CA ILE A 115 3.34 -16.87 -15.31
C ILE A 115 4.83 -16.52 -15.41
N GLY A 116 5.44 -16.66 -16.59
CA GLY A 116 6.79 -16.18 -16.86
C GLY A 116 6.96 -14.70 -16.52
N ASP A 117 6.09 -13.84 -17.07
CA ASP A 117 6.06 -12.40 -16.78
C ASP A 117 5.91 -12.12 -15.27
N LEU A 118 5.06 -12.89 -14.58
CA LEU A 118 4.88 -12.78 -13.14
C LEU A 118 6.16 -13.14 -12.36
N LEU A 119 6.86 -14.20 -12.74
CA LEU A 119 8.11 -14.61 -12.11
C LEU A 119 9.19 -13.54 -12.30
N GLU A 120 9.31 -12.95 -13.48
CA GLU A 120 10.22 -11.82 -13.71
C GLU A 120 9.90 -10.64 -12.79
N LYS A 121 8.62 -10.27 -12.64
CA LYS A 121 8.19 -9.21 -11.71
C LYS A 121 8.44 -9.54 -10.24
N LEU A 122 8.46 -10.83 -9.89
CA LEU A 122 8.82 -11.33 -8.56
C LEU A 122 10.34 -11.33 -8.31
N GLY A 123 11.16 -10.98 -9.31
CA GLY A 123 12.62 -10.92 -9.20
C GLY A 123 13.31 -12.24 -9.56
N TYR A 124 12.64 -13.16 -10.24
CA TYR A 124 13.32 -14.28 -10.89
C TYR A 124 14.08 -13.79 -12.12
N GLU A 125 15.25 -14.37 -12.33
CA GLU A 125 16.13 -14.19 -13.47
C GLU A 125 16.14 -15.45 -14.32
N ASN A 126 16.60 -15.34 -15.57
CA ASN A 126 16.68 -16.46 -16.52
C ASN A 126 15.36 -17.24 -16.64
N VAL A 127 14.24 -16.53 -16.70
CA VAL A 127 12.91 -17.13 -16.84
C VAL A 127 12.76 -17.66 -18.27
N GLU A 128 12.61 -18.98 -18.40
CA GLU A 128 12.47 -19.68 -19.67
C GLU A 128 11.18 -20.52 -19.65
N VAL A 129 10.22 -20.16 -20.50
CA VAL A 129 9.03 -20.99 -20.76
C VAL A 129 9.43 -22.13 -21.70
N THR A 130 9.14 -23.36 -21.29
CA THR A 130 9.55 -24.57 -22.02
C THR A 130 8.67 -24.80 -23.26
N LYS A 131 9.04 -25.78 -24.10
CA LYS A 131 8.30 -26.12 -25.32
C LYS A 131 7.10 -27.01 -24.98
N ARG A 132 5.99 -26.82 -25.70
CA ARG A 132 4.70 -27.54 -25.59
C ARG A 132 4.72 -29.08 -25.54
N SER A 133 5.86 -29.76 -25.79
CA SER A 133 5.90 -31.23 -25.84
C SER A 133 7.23 -31.77 -25.32
N GLY A 134 7.16 -32.80 -24.47
CA GLY A 134 8.31 -33.55 -23.98
C GLY A 134 9.06 -32.92 -22.80
N ASP A 135 8.45 -31.97 -22.09
CA ASP A 135 9.06 -31.23 -20.98
C ASP A 135 9.06 -31.98 -19.63
N GLY A 136 8.42 -33.15 -19.57
CA GLY A 136 8.32 -33.95 -18.35
C GLY A 136 7.53 -33.27 -17.23
N GLY A 137 6.68 -32.28 -17.55
CA GLY A 137 5.86 -31.57 -16.58
C GLY A 137 6.51 -30.33 -15.97
N ILE A 138 7.58 -29.78 -16.57
CA ILE A 138 8.17 -28.48 -16.22
C ILE A 138 7.80 -27.47 -17.30
N ASP A 139 6.91 -26.54 -16.98
CA ASP A 139 6.40 -25.54 -17.93
C ASP A 139 7.27 -24.27 -17.94
N VAL A 140 7.90 -23.91 -16.81
CA VAL A 140 8.83 -22.77 -16.72
C VAL A 140 10.05 -23.12 -15.88
N LYS A 141 11.24 -22.68 -16.30
CA LYS A 141 12.47 -22.73 -15.52
C LYS A 141 12.89 -21.31 -15.16
N ALA A 142 13.31 -21.09 -13.92
CA ALA A 142 13.70 -19.76 -13.46
C ALA A 142 14.73 -19.84 -12.33
N VAL A 143 15.46 -18.75 -12.08
CA VAL A 143 16.46 -18.65 -11.01
C VAL A 143 16.12 -17.47 -10.11
N LEU A 144 15.91 -17.70 -8.83
CA LEU A 144 15.77 -16.62 -7.86
C LEU A 144 17.14 -16.27 -7.27
N THR A 145 17.62 -15.05 -7.56
CA THR A 145 18.90 -14.53 -7.06
C THR A 145 18.65 -13.67 -5.81
N VAL A 146 19.07 -14.16 -4.65
CA VAL A 146 18.90 -13.48 -3.35
C VAL A 146 20.23 -12.82 -2.96
N TYR A 147 20.19 -11.50 -2.74
CA TYR A 147 21.34 -10.64 -2.40
C TYR A 147 22.54 -10.71 -3.38
N GLY A 148 22.35 -11.22 -4.60
CA GLY A 148 23.40 -11.28 -5.63
C GLY A 148 24.43 -12.40 -5.46
N PHE A 149 24.28 -13.28 -4.47
CA PHE A 149 25.21 -14.39 -4.23
C PHE A 149 24.53 -15.74 -3.96
N THR A 150 23.22 -15.78 -3.74
CA THR A 150 22.47 -17.02 -3.52
C THR A 150 21.53 -17.27 -4.69
N ASN A 151 21.75 -18.35 -5.43
CA ASN A 151 20.94 -18.74 -6.59
C ASN A 151 20.08 -19.94 -6.24
N VAL A 152 18.77 -19.80 -6.37
CA VAL A 152 17.82 -20.89 -6.20
C VAL A 152 17.20 -21.19 -7.55
N LYS A 153 17.63 -22.29 -8.17
CA LYS A 153 16.99 -22.79 -9.39
C LYS A 153 15.61 -23.33 -9.05
N THR A 154 14.61 -22.96 -9.84
CA THR A 154 13.22 -23.36 -9.61
C THR A 154 12.64 -23.95 -10.89
N ALA A 155 12.13 -25.18 -10.79
CA ALA A 155 11.29 -25.81 -11.79
C ALA A 155 9.82 -25.51 -11.47
N VAL A 156 9.12 -24.92 -12.42
CA VAL A 156 7.75 -24.45 -12.25
C VAL A 156 6.80 -25.26 -13.12
N GLN A 157 5.72 -25.74 -12.53
CA GLN A 157 4.61 -26.36 -13.24
C GLN A 157 3.37 -25.48 -13.11
N VAL A 158 2.72 -25.22 -14.23
CA VAL A 158 1.58 -24.32 -14.40
C VAL A 158 0.35 -25.14 -14.78
N LYS A 159 -0.72 -25.06 -13.98
CA LYS A 159 -1.98 -25.78 -14.24
C LYS A 159 -3.17 -24.81 -14.34
N ARG A 160 -3.77 -24.72 -15.52
CA ARG A 160 -5.05 -24.01 -15.72
C ARG A 160 -6.21 -24.95 -15.45
N TYR A 161 -6.54 -25.21 -14.19
CA TYR A 161 -7.61 -26.11 -13.79
C TYR A 161 -8.80 -25.38 -13.16
N ALA A 162 -9.99 -25.95 -13.34
CA ALA A 162 -11.19 -25.55 -12.60
C ALA A 162 -11.35 -26.32 -11.27
N ASN A 163 -10.84 -27.56 -11.22
CA ASN A 163 -10.90 -28.43 -10.05
C ASN A 163 -9.56 -28.47 -9.31
N ASN A 164 -9.61 -28.89 -8.05
CA ASN A 164 -8.41 -28.93 -7.21
C ASN A 164 -7.33 -29.86 -7.78
N VAL A 165 -6.09 -29.40 -7.69
CA VAL A 165 -4.90 -30.14 -8.14
C VAL A 165 -4.61 -31.29 -7.17
N SER A 166 -4.45 -32.50 -7.70
CA SER A 166 -4.14 -33.73 -6.95
C SER A 166 -2.65 -33.87 -6.61
N ASP A 167 -2.35 -34.79 -5.68
CA ASP A 167 -0.99 -35.14 -5.26
C ASP A 167 -0.15 -35.75 -6.39
N SER A 168 -0.79 -36.34 -7.40
CA SER A 168 -0.10 -36.85 -8.58
C SER A 168 0.74 -35.79 -9.30
N VAL A 169 0.23 -34.57 -9.42
CA VAL A 169 0.95 -33.44 -10.06
C VAL A 169 2.17 -33.05 -9.23
N VAL A 170 2.03 -33.06 -7.90
CA VAL A 170 3.14 -32.79 -6.99
C VAL A 170 4.25 -33.85 -7.13
N ARG A 171 3.87 -35.12 -7.24
CA ARG A 171 4.83 -36.22 -7.45
C ARG A 171 5.51 -36.16 -8.81
N GLU A 172 4.77 -35.78 -9.84
CA GLU A 172 5.29 -35.61 -11.20
C GLU A 172 6.37 -34.51 -11.25
N LEU A 173 6.07 -33.30 -10.77
CA LEU A 173 7.07 -32.22 -10.70
C LEU A 173 8.27 -32.61 -9.85
N ARG A 174 8.04 -33.31 -8.72
CA ARG A 174 9.12 -33.80 -7.86
C ARG A 174 10.06 -34.77 -8.56
N GLY A 175 9.52 -35.61 -9.45
CA GLY A 175 10.31 -36.56 -10.25
C GLY A 175 11.02 -35.91 -11.42
N ALA A 176 10.48 -34.81 -11.94
CA ALA A 176 11.06 -34.05 -13.04
C ALA A 176 12.15 -33.05 -12.61
N ALA A 177 12.05 -32.51 -11.39
CA ALA A 177 13.00 -31.54 -10.86
C ALA A 177 14.39 -32.16 -10.59
N GLU A 178 15.45 -31.42 -10.92
CA GLU A 178 16.83 -31.82 -10.63
C GLU A 178 17.15 -31.70 -9.13
N THR A 179 18.20 -32.37 -8.67
CA THR A 179 18.56 -32.45 -7.24
C THR A 179 18.90 -31.10 -6.59
N ASP A 180 19.28 -30.10 -7.38
CA ASP A 180 19.60 -28.73 -6.93
C ASP A 180 18.46 -27.73 -7.19
N GLN A 181 17.32 -28.19 -7.70
CA GLN A 181 16.15 -27.37 -8.00
C GLN A 181 15.11 -27.42 -6.88
N ARG A 182 14.38 -26.32 -6.70
CA ARG A 182 13.12 -26.29 -5.96
C ARG A 182 11.95 -26.46 -6.93
N GLY A 183 10.84 -27.04 -6.45
CA GLY A 183 9.60 -27.09 -7.23
C GLY A 183 8.66 -25.94 -6.88
N LEU A 184 7.94 -25.44 -7.87
CA LEU A 184 6.85 -24.48 -7.69
C LEU A 184 5.66 -24.91 -8.56
N ILE A 185 4.48 -25.04 -7.98
CA ILE A 185 3.25 -25.30 -8.73
C ILE A 185 2.34 -24.08 -8.63
N ILE A 186 1.93 -23.55 -9.78
CA ILE A 186 1.02 -22.42 -9.89
C ILE A 186 -0.26 -22.90 -10.59
N THR A 187 -1.42 -22.65 -10.00
CA THR A 187 -2.70 -23.09 -10.57
C THR A 187 -3.81 -22.05 -10.42
N THR A 188 -4.79 -22.09 -11.32
CA THR A 188 -6.03 -21.30 -11.23
C THR A 188 -7.05 -21.86 -10.23
N ALA A 189 -6.84 -23.09 -9.72
CA ALA A 189 -7.68 -23.75 -8.72
C ALA A 189 -7.00 -23.77 -7.32
N ASP A 190 -7.55 -24.52 -6.37
CA ASP A 190 -6.85 -24.87 -5.13
C ASP A 190 -6.18 -26.26 -5.23
N PHE A 191 -5.52 -26.69 -4.17
CA PHE A 191 -4.89 -28.01 -4.05
C PHE A 191 -5.70 -28.92 -3.12
N THR A 192 -5.74 -30.22 -3.41
CA THR A 192 -6.30 -31.19 -2.48
C THR A 192 -5.47 -31.26 -1.19
N LYS A 193 -6.07 -31.75 -0.10
CA LYS A 193 -5.34 -31.97 1.16
C LYS A 193 -4.12 -32.88 0.96
N ALA A 194 -4.29 -33.96 0.20
CA ALA A 194 -3.21 -34.88 -0.15
C ALA A 194 -2.08 -34.19 -0.94
N ALA A 195 -2.40 -33.26 -1.85
CA ALA A 195 -1.39 -32.49 -2.58
C ALA A 195 -0.60 -31.56 -1.66
N LYS A 196 -1.28 -30.87 -0.72
CA LYS A 196 -0.64 -30.01 0.28
C LYS A 196 0.29 -30.83 1.20
N GLU A 197 -0.15 -32.00 1.65
CA GLU A 197 0.66 -32.93 2.45
C GLU A 197 1.86 -33.51 1.67
N GLU A 198 1.66 -33.91 0.41
CA GLU A 198 2.74 -34.42 -0.45
C GLU A 198 3.78 -33.34 -0.74
N ALA A 199 3.38 -32.08 -0.94
CA ALA A 199 4.30 -30.96 -1.19
C ALA A 199 5.21 -30.69 0.03
N ALA A 200 4.64 -30.78 1.24
CA ALA A 200 5.33 -30.58 2.51
C ALA A 200 6.05 -31.82 3.06
N ALA A 201 6.09 -32.93 2.31
CA ALA A 201 6.65 -34.19 2.78
C ALA A 201 8.13 -34.05 3.19
N LYS A 202 8.46 -34.51 4.40
CA LYS A 202 9.83 -34.49 4.96
C LYS A 202 10.78 -35.35 4.11
N ASN A 203 12.05 -34.93 4.04
CA ASN A 203 13.13 -35.61 3.32
C ASN A 203 12.93 -35.72 1.80
N LYS A 204 12.10 -34.86 1.21
CA LYS A 204 11.93 -34.75 -0.24
C LYS A 204 12.17 -33.30 -0.70
N VAL A 205 12.44 -33.10 -2.00
CA VAL A 205 12.65 -31.77 -2.61
C VAL A 205 11.50 -30.79 -2.28
N PRO A 206 11.72 -29.63 -1.64
CA PRO A 206 10.61 -28.73 -1.32
C PRO A 206 9.82 -28.29 -2.56
N ILE A 207 8.49 -28.41 -2.51
CA ILE A 207 7.58 -27.90 -3.55
C ILE A 207 6.69 -26.82 -2.95
N SER A 208 6.80 -25.60 -3.47
CA SER A 208 5.92 -24.49 -3.14
C SER A 208 4.64 -24.53 -3.96
N LEU A 209 3.52 -24.13 -3.36
CA LEU A 209 2.20 -24.16 -3.99
C LEU A 209 1.61 -22.75 -4.03
N VAL A 210 1.16 -22.32 -5.20
CA VAL A 210 0.44 -21.05 -5.42
C VAL A 210 -0.92 -21.40 -6.01
N ASN A 211 -1.97 -21.21 -5.22
CA ASN A 211 -3.34 -21.47 -5.65
C ASN A 211 -3.93 -20.26 -6.40
N GLY A 212 -5.15 -20.42 -6.92
CA GLY A 212 -5.81 -19.39 -7.73
C GLY A 212 -6.00 -18.07 -7.00
N GLU A 213 -6.31 -18.09 -5.70
CA GLU A 213 -6.47 -16.89 -4.88
C GLU A 213 -5.14 -16.14 -4.74
N MET A 214 -4.08 -16.84 -4.33
CA MET A 214 -2.74 -16.26 -4.22
C MET A 214 -2.23 -15.74 -5.58
N LEU A 215 -2.50 -16.47 -6.67
CA LEU A 215 -2.15 -16.05 -8.01
C LEU A 215 -2.85 -14.72 -8.37
N LEU A 216 -4.16 -14.59 -8.11
CA LEU A 216 -4.90 -13.36 -8.38
C LEU A 216 -4.32 -12.18 -7.60
N ASP A 217 -4.03 -12.36 -6.31
CA ASP A 217 -3.42 -11.32 -5.48
C ASP A 217 -2.07 -10.86 -6.02
N LEU A 218 -1.25 -11.80 -6.48
CA LEU A 218 0.04 -11.50 -7.11
C LEU A 218 -0.14 -10.74 -8.43
N LEU A 219 -1.04 -11.17 -9.31
CA LEU A 219 -1.33 -10.48 -10.57
C LEU A 219 -1.82 -9.04 -10.33
N ILE A 220 -2.65 -8.83 -9.30
CA ILE A 220 -3.11 -7.49 -8.91
C ILE A 220 -1.96 -6.64 -8.39
N LYS A 221 -1.16 -7.19 -7.46
CA LYS A 221 -0.01 -6.50 -6.84
C LYS A 221 1.02 -6.06 -7.87
N TYR A 222 1.30 -6.88 -8.88
CA TYR A 222 2.28 -6.59 -9.92
C TYR A 222 1.66 -5.99 -11.20
N HIS A 223 0.36 -5.68 -11.19
CA HIS A 223 -0.38 -5.06 -12.30
C HIS A 223 -0.30 -5.85 -13.62
N ILE A 224 -0.38 -7.17 -13.53
CA ILE A 224 -0.34 -8.10 -14.66
C ILE A 224 -1.77 -8.47 -15.05
N GLY A 225 -2.15 -8.19 -16.29
CA GLY A 225 -3.53 -8.43 -16.77
C GLY A 225 -4.60 -7.52 -16.16
N ILE A 226 -4.24 -6.67 -15.18
CA ILE A 226 -5.13 -5.69 -14.55
C ILE A 226 -4.47 -4.31 -14.48
N LYS A 227 -5.28 -3.27 -14.63
CA LYS A 227 -4.83 -1.88 -14.49
C LYS A 227 -5.42 -1.28 -13.22
N THR A 228 -4.55 -0.77 -12.35
CA THR A 228 -4.97 -0.01 -11.16
C THR A 228 -4.85 1.49 -11.43
N LYS A 229 -5.83 2.27 -10.98
CA LYS A 229 -5.76 3.73 -11.00
C LYS A 229 -5.70 4.24 -9.57
N THR A 230 -4.53 4.69 -9.15
CA THR A 230 -4.37 5.45 -7.91
C THR A 230 -4.69 6.90 -8.24
N THR A 231 -5.90 7.37 -7.95
CA THR A 231 -6.14 8.81 -8.04
C THR A 231 -5.48 9.47 -6.84
N GLU A 232 -4.38 10.20 -7.04
CA GLU A 232 -3.70 10.96 -5.98
C GLU A 232 -4.71 11.89 -5.29
N LEU A 233 -5.03 11.68 -4.02
CA LEU A 233 -5.81 12.63 -3.26
C LEU A 233 -4.94 13.87 -3.05
N ILE A 234 -5.30 14.99 -3.68
CA ILE A 234 -4.72 16.29 -3.33
C ILE A 234 -5.71 16.88 -2.32
N SER A 235 -5.38 16.72 -1.05
CA SER A 235 -5.95 17.55 0.02
C SER A 235 -5.15 18.84 0.08
N ILE A 236 -5.83 19.95 0.35
CA ILE A 236 -5.12 21.11 0.89
C ILE A 236 -4.54 20.63 2.21
N ASP A 237 -3.22 20.66 2.29
CA ASP A 237 -2.51 20.45 3.54
C ASP A 237 -2.73 21.72 4.35
N GLU A 238 -3.90 21.83 5.00
CA GLU A 238 -4.22 23.00 5.84
C GLU A 238 -3.13 23.17 6.90
N ASP A 239 -2.59 22.07 7.43
CA ASP A 239 -1.42 22.10 8.32
C ASP A 239 -0.21 22.77 7.65
N TYR A 240 0.04 22.59 6.35
CA TYR A 240 1.11 23.30 5.62
C TYR A 240 0.87 24.81 5.55
N PHE A 241 -0.38 25.25 5.38
CA PHE A 241 -0.73 26.67 5.36
C PHE A 241 -0.74 27.26 6.78
N ASP A 242 -1.28 26.55 7.77
CA ASP A 242 -1.21 26.90 9.18
C ASP A 242 0.25 27.03 9.63
N ASN A 243 1.15 26.15 9.17
CA ASN A 243 2.59 26.24 9.45
C ASN A 243 3.31 27.36 8.66
N LEU A 244 2.77 27.82 7.53
CA LEU A 244 3.28 29.00 6.81
C LEU A 244 2.82 30.31 7.47
N GLU A 245 1.60 30.32 8.00
CA GLU A 245 0.98 31.46 8.67
C GLU A 245 1.42 31.58 10.14
N SER A 246 1.82 30.47 10.78
CA SER A 246 2.37 30.41 12.14
C SER A 246 3.84 30.85 12.24
N GLY A 247 4.27 31.74 11.34
CA GLY A 247 5.58 32.38 11.37
C GLY A 247 5.81 33.30 12.57
N ASP A 248 4.78 33.59 13.36
CA ASP A 248 4.93 34.23 14.67
C ASP A 248 3.78 33.79 15.61
N THR A 249 4.18 33.20 16.74
CA THR A 249 3.45 33.15 18.02
C THR A 249 1.98 32.70 18.01
N GLN A 250 1.70 31.42 18.33
CA GLN A 250 0.76 31.02 19.40
C GLN A 250 0.71 29.50 19.63
N ILE A 251 0.30 29.13 20.85
CA ILE A 251 0.36 27.81 21.48
C ILE A 251 -0.70 26.88 20.88
N GLU A 252 -0.32 25.83 20.18
CA GLU A 252 -1.25 24.74 19.85
C GLU A 252 -1.25 23.66 20.94
N THR A 253 -2.37 23.56 21.63
CA THR A 253 -2.70 22.54 22.63
C THR A 253 -3.23 21.23 22.02
N ALA A 254 -3.30 21.11 20.69
CA ALA A 254 -3.82 19.93 20.00
C ALA A 254 -2.70 18.91 19.68
N LYS A 255 -2.94 17.64 20.01
CA LYS A 255 -2.04 16.52 19.65
C LYS A 255 -1.90 16.42 18.12
N LYS A 256 -0.68 16.29 17.62
CA LYS A 256 -0.39 16.11 16.19
C LYS A 256 -0.82 14.73 15.72
N LYS A 257 -1.43 14.64 14.53
CA LYS A 257 -1.94 13.38 13.96
C LYS A 257 -0.92 12.61 13.13
N ALA A 258 0.18 13.24 12.71
CA ALA A 258 1.22 12.58 11.92
C ALA A 258 2.46 12.28 12.79
N ILE A 259 2.97 11.05 12.67
CA ILE A 259 4.29 10.67 13.17
C ILE A 259 5.02 9.87 12.08
N TRP A 260 6.34 9.91 12.08
CA TRP A 260 7.19 9.22 11.11
C TRP A 260 8.07 8.17 11.77
N PRO A 261 8.56 7.17 11.01
CA PRO A 261 9.61 6.26 11.46
C PRO A 261 10.93 7.02 11.58
N LEU A 262 11.87 6.50 12.38
CA LEU A 262 13.26 6.98 12.39
C LEU A 262 14.17 6.11 11.52
N PRO A 263 15.32 6.66 11.06
CA PRO A 263 16.33 5.87 10.36
C PRO A 263 17.01 4.87 11.32
N GLY A 264 17.88 3.99 10.79
CA GLY A 264 18.65 3.04 11.59
C GLY A 264 18.02 1.63 11.72
N GLY A 265 16.81 1.44 11.23
CA GLY A 265 16.09 0.15 11.33
C GLY A 265 14.78 0.30 12.08
N ILE A 266 13.92 -0.73 12.02
CA ILE A 266 12.60 -0.72 12.66
C ILE A 266 12.66 -0.90 14.19
N ASP A 267 13.82 -1.22 14.72
CA ASP A 267 14.13 -1.62 16.10
C ASP A 267 15.18 -0.71 16.78
N HIS A 268 15.52 0.43 16.16
CA HIS A 268 16.55 1.38 16.63
C HIS A 268 16.01 2.83 16.81
N TYR A 269 14.70 3.03 16.93
CA TYR A 269 14.13 4.39 16.95
C TYR A 269 14.59 5.20 18.16
N TYR A 270 14.71 4.59 19.33
CA TYR A 270 15.13 5.30 20.53
C TYR A 270 16.59 5.76 20.42
N GLU A 271 17.46 4.89 19.92
CA GLU A 271 18.88 5.14 19.69
C GLU A 271 19.07 6.23 18.63
N SER A 272 18.40 6.08 17.48
CA SER A 272 18.43 7.08 16.40
C SER A 272 17.90 8.45 16.85
N LEU A 273 16.87 8.48 17.69
CA LEU A 273 16.35 9.72 18.26
C LEU A 273 17.47 10.42 19.06
N LEU A 274 18.14 9.69 19.95
CA LEU A 274 19.21 10.24 20.78
C LEU A 274 20.41 10.69 19.97
N ASP A 275 20.82 9.94 18.94
CA ASP A 275 21.92 10.32 18.06
C ASP A 275 21.65 11.68 17.39
N ILE A 276 20.44 11.87 16.87
CA ILE A 276 20.05 13.12 16.21
C ILE A 276 19.97 14.27 17.22
N LEU A 277 19.41 14.04 18.41
CA LEU A 277 19.39 15.06 19.46
C LEU A 277 20.80 15.45 19.90
N ASN A 278 21.70 14.48 20.04
CA ASN A 278 23.11 14.73 20.39
C ASN A 278 23.84 15.51 19.29
N ALA A 279 23.53 15.27 18.00
CA ALA A 279 24.09 16.05 16.90
C ALA A 279 23.71 17.54 16.96
N LEU A 280 22.54 17.86 17.55
CA LEU A 280 22.03 19.22 17.72
C LEU A 280 22.41 19.86 19.07
N LYS A 281 23.00 19.09 19.99
CA LYS A 281 23.26 19.48 21.38
C LYS A 281 24.26 20.63 21.49
N ASP A 282 25.36 20.55 20.77
CA ASP A 282 26.49 21.47 20.95
C ASP A 282 26.32 22.78 20.18
N LYS A 283 25.68 22.73 19.00
CA LYS A 283 25.40 23.91 18.18
C LYS A 283 24.20 23.72 17.26
N PRO A 284 23.46 24.79 16.94
CA PRO A 284 22.44 24.73 15.90
C PRO A 284 23.06 24.30 14.57
N LEU A 285 22.36 23.43 13.84
CA LEU A 285 22.80 22.96 12.52
C LEU A 285 21.95 23.62 11.42
N SER A 286 22.61 24.17 10.40
CA SER A 286 21.91 24.58 9.17
C SER A 286 21.31 23.35 8.49
N LYS A 287 20.33 23.56 7.61
CA LYS A 287 19.71 22.48 6.83
C LYS A 287 20.75 21.66 6.07
N GLU A 288 21.73 22.32 5.44
CA GLU A 288 22.78 21.68 4.65
C GLU A 288 23.72 20.85 5.52
N ALA A 289 24.13 21.40 6.67
CA ALA A 289 25.00 20.70 7.61
C ALA A 289 24.31 19.47 8.21
N LEU A 290 23.02 19.60 8.53
CA LEU A 290 22.20 18.51 9.04
C LEU A 290 22.03 17.41 7.99
N ILE A 291 21.72 17.76 6.74
CA ILE A 291 21.61 16.79 5.63
C ILE A 291 22.91 16.01 5.47
N LYS A 292 24.05 16.71 5.49
CA LYS A 292 25.36 16.06 5.40
C LYS A 292 25.62 15.11 6.56
N TRP A 293 25.27 15.52 7.79
CA TRP A 293 25.42 14.67 8.96
C TRP A 293 24.56 13.39 8.85
N PHE A 294 23.29 13.51 8.48
CA PHE A 294 22.39 12.36 8.30
C PHE A 294 22.91 11.35 7.27
N LYS A 295 23.38 11.82 6.10
CA LYS A 295 23.90 10.95 5.04
C LYS A 295 25.18 10.21 5.46
N ASN A 296 25.99 10.82 6.32
CA ASN A 296 27.21 10.20 6.82
C ASN A 296 26.94 9.24 7.99
N HIS A 297 25.92 9.52 8.81
CA HIS A 297 25.62 8.76 10.02
C HIS A 297 24.70 7.55 9.75
N PHE A 298 23.79 7.65 8.79
CA PHE A 298 22.85 6.58 8.45
C PHE A 298 23.05 6.09 7.01
N GLU A 299 23.58 4.87 6.85
CA GLU A 299 23.97 4.28 5.55
C GLU A 299 22.85 4.29 4.48
N ASN A 300 21.59 4.18 4.91
CA ASN A 300 20.42 4.07 4.02
C ASN A 300 19.64 5.39 3.83
N VAL A 301 20.13 6.53 4.36
CA VAL A 301 19.43 7.82 4.26
C VAL A 301 20.09 8.71 3.21
N ASN A 302 19.56 8.70 1.99
CA ASN A 302 20.15 9.44 0.86
C ASN A 302 19.31 10.63 0.36
N SER A 303 18.09 10.82 0.89
CA SER A 303 17.12 11.81 0.42
C SER A 303 17.02 13.03 1.33
N ASP A 304 17.35 14.21 0.79
CA ASP A 304 17.23 15.51 1.46
C ASP A 304 15.79 15.79 1.91
N LYS A 305 14.81 15.35 1.11
CA LYS A 305 13.38 15.47 1.44
C LYS A 305 13.04 14.62 2.67
N THR A 306 13.56 13.40 2.74
CA THR A 306 13.33 12.49 3.87
C THR A 306 13.94 13.05 5.16
N ILE A 307 15.15 13.61 5.09
CA ILE A 307 15.83 14.23 6.24
C ILE A 307 15.03 15.44 6.76
N THR A 308 14.54 16.27 5.85
CA THR A 308 13.67 17.40 6.20
C THR A 308 12.37 16.91 6.87
N SER A 309 11.80 15.81 6.38
CA SER A 309 10.60 15.19 6.96
C SER A 309 10.83 14.64 8.37
N TYR A 310 11.99 14.06 8.68
CA TYR A 310 12.30 13.62 10.06
C TYR A 310 12.27 14.80 11.03
N MET A 311 12.96 15.89 10.68
CA MET A 311 13.01 17.08 11.53
C MET A 311 11.64 17.69 11.77
N ARG A 312 10.80 17.74 10.75
CA ARG A 312 9.45 18.31 10.87
C ARG A 312 8.48 17.37 11.58
N ASN A 313 8.36 16.13 11.11
CA ASN A 313 7.27 15.24 11.51
C ASN A 313 7.57 14.44 12.79
N ILE A 314 8.80 14.52 13.32
CA ILE A 314 9.21 13.90 14.58
C ILE A 314 9.71 14.97 15.53
N PHE A 315 10.84 15.60 15.23
CA PHE A 315 11.48 16.49 16.20
C PHE A 315 10.67 17.76 16.48
N ALA A 316 10.05 18.37 15.48
CA ALA A 316 9.16 19.51 15.72
C ALA A 316 7.82 19.08 16.33
N ASN A 317 7.19 17.99 15.84
CA ASN A 317 5.93 17.49 16.39
C ASN A 317 6.02 17.05 17.85
N LEU A 318 7.14 16.46 18.26
CA LEU A 318 7.42 16.10 19.66
C LEU A 318 7.90 17.29 20.50
N GLY A 319 8.10 18.47 19.87
CA GLY A 319 8.62 19.65 20.55
C GLY A 319 10.05 19.45 21.04
N LEU A 320 10.88 18.70 20.32
CA LEU A 320 12.27 18.39 20.64
C LEU A 320 13.28 19.26 19.87
N ALA A 321 12.94 19.71 18.66
CA ALA A 321 13.76 20.66 17.92
C ALA A 321 12.89 21.67 17.17
N GLN A 322 13.45 22.86 16.96
CA GLN A 322 12.78 23.96 16.27
C GLN A 322 13.72 24.62 15.25
N LEU A 323 13.16 25.16 14.18
CA LEU A 323 13.90 25.91 13.18
C LEU A 323 13.95 27.39 13.59
N VAL A 324 15.14 27.90 13.88
CA VAL A 324 15.38 29.31 14.24
C VAL A 324 16.48 29.85 13.34
N ASN A 325 16.25 30.97 12.65
CA ASN A 325 17.24 31.59 11.76
C ASN A 325 17.85 30.59 10.76
N LYS A 326 17.01 29.78 10.10
CA LYS A 326 17.38 28.72 9.13
C LYS A 326 18.26 27.59 9.71
N SER A 327 18.38 27.49 11.03
CA SER A 327 19.12 26.44 11.71
C SER A 327 18.24 25.70 12.71
N PHE A 328 18.39 24.38 12.79
CA PHE A 328 17.68 23.57 13.78
C PHE A 328 18.39 23.65 15.13
N LYS A 329 17.62 23.88 16.19
CA LYS A 329 18.09 23.92 17.57
C LYS A 329 17.20 23.07 18.46
N LEU A 330 17.78 22.47 19.50
CA LEU A 330 17.01 21.80 20.56
C LEU A 330 16.07 22.77 21.31
N THR A 331 14.94 22.24 21.74
CA THR A 331 14.04 22.89 22.70
C THR A 331 14.45 22.58 24.13
N SER A 332 13.85 23.26 25.11
CA SER A 332 14.04 22.92 26.53
C SER A 332 13.63 21.48 26.85
N THR A 333 12.54 20.99 26.24
CA THR A 333 12.10 19.60 26.39
C THR A 333 13.17 18.60 25.93
N ALA A 334 13.85 18.86 24.81
CA ALA A 334 14.94 17.99 24.37
C ALA A 334 16.19 18.08 25.25
N GLU A 335 16.54 19.28 25.72
CA GLU A 335 17.66 19.46 26.65
C GLU A 335 17.42 18.71 27.96
N GLU A 336 16.20 18.72 28.49
CA GLU A 336 15.80 17.95 29.67
C GLU A 336 15.81 16.43 29.43
N LEU A 337 15.37 16.00 28.24
CA LEU A 337 15.46 14.60 27.84
C LEU A 337 16.93 14.14 27.79
N LEU A 338 17.84 14.92 27.20
CA LEU A 338 19.26 14.58 27.08
C LEU A 338 20.01 14.55 28.42
N LYS A 339 19.54 15.27 29.46
CA LYS A 339 20.14 15.22 30.81
C LYS A 339 19.96 13.86 31.48
N ALA A 340 18.84 13.20 31.22
CA ALA A 340 18.56 11.86 31.74
C ALA A 340 17.68 11.12 30.73
N PRO A 341 18.29 10.53 29.67
CA PRO A 341 17.58 9.84 28.60
C PRO A 341 16.85 8.61 29.13
N SER A 342 15.57 8.47 28.81
CA SER A 342 14.84 7.23 29.06
C SER A 342 13.71 7.02 28.06
N LYS A 343 13.45 5.75 27.71
CA LYS A 343 12.30 5.34 26.87
C LYS A 343 10.97 5.81 27.47
N ALA A 344 10.87 5.80 28.80
CA ALA A 344 9.69 6.28 29.52
C ALA A 344 9.42 7.78 29.28
N LYS A 345 10.44 8.65 29.31
CA LYS A 345 10.26 10.08 29.03
C LYS A 345 9.85 10.34 27.59
N VAL A 346 10.44 9.63 26.63
CA VAL A 346 10.05 9.74 25.22
C VAL A 346 8.59 9.32 25.04
N PHE A 347 8.16 8.23 25.70
CA PHE A 347 6.77 7.79 25.68
C PHE A 347 5.81 8.87 26.22
N GLU A 348 6.11 9.50 27.36
CA GLU A 348 5.26 10.56 27.91
C GLU A 348 5.17 11.77 26.96
N ILE A 349 6.30 12.20 26.38
CA ILE A 349 6.32 13.27 25.37
C ILE A 349 5.43 12.89 24.18
N MET A 350 5.54 11.66 23.69
CA MET A 350 4.73 11.17 22.58
C MET A 350 3.25 11.12 22.94
N LYS A 351 2.89 10.64 24.13
CA LYS A 351 1.52 10.58 24.62
C LYS A 351 0.87 11.96 24.67
N ASP A 352 1.62 12.97 25.08
CA ASP A 352 1.14 14.36 25.21
C ASP A 352 1.08 15.09 23.87
N ARG A 353 1.95 14.73 22.92
CA ARG A 353 2.13 15.48 21.66
C ARG A 353 1.49 14.81 20.45
N ILE A 354 1.27 13.50 20.47
CA ILE A 354 0.88 12.72 19.28
C ILE A 354 -0.44 11.97 19.54
N PHE A 355 -1.43 12.21 18.69
CA PHE A 355 -2.71 11.51 18.72
C PHE A 355 -2.50 10.04 18.32
N GLY A 356 -3.18 9.12 18.99
CA GLY A 356 -3.16 7.69 18.68
C GLY A 356 -2.10 6.91 19.45
N ILE A 357 -1.28 7.54 20.29
CA ILE A 357 -0.31 6.83 21.15
C ILE A 357 -1.03 6.21 22.36
N GLU A 358 -1.85 7.00 23.04
CA GLU A 358 -2.63 6.57 24.19
C GLU A 358 -3.75 5.61 23.77
N GLU A 359 -4.40 5.91 22.65
CA GLU A 359 -5.48 5.10 22.08
C GLU A 359 -4.97 3.73 21.59
N ALA A 360 -3.78 3.68 20.98
CA ALA A 360 -3.17 2.41 20.58
C ALA A 360 -2.80 1.55 21.79
N MET A 361 -2.26 2.15 22.85
CA MET A 361 -1.98 1.45 24.11
C MET A 361 -3.26 0.88 24.71
N SER A 362 -4.32 1.70 24.80
CA SER A 362 -5.62 1.27 25.32
C SER A 362 -6.19 0.08 24.53
N LEU A 363 -6.13 0.11 23.20
CA LEU A 363 -6.57 -1.01 22.36
C LEU A 363 -5.78 -2.30 22.67
N ILE A 364 -4.46 -2.21 22.76
CA ILE A 364 -3.58 -3.36 22.97
C ILE A 364 -3.73 -3.94 24.38
N GLU A 365 -3.89 -3.10 25.40
CA GLU A 365 -4.09 -3.53 26.78
C GLU A 365 -5.41 -4.28 26.98
N ASN A 366 -6.46 -3.84 26.27
CA ASN A 366 -7.80 -4.41 26.33
C ASN A 366 -8.05 -5.55 25.33
N SER A 367 -7.10 -5.84 24.44
CA SER A 367 -7.21 -6.95 23.48
C SER A 367 -6.71 -8.26 24.08
N SER A 368 -7.44 -9.35 23.81
CA SER A 368 -6.97 -10.72 24.09
C SER A 368 -6.10 -11.29 22.98
N GLU A 369 -6.14 -10.70 21.78
CA GLU A 369 -5.45 -11.15 20.57
C GLU A 369 -4.39 -10.12 20.11
N PRO A 370 -3.30 -10.56 19.44
CA PRO A 370 -2.32 -9.65 18.86
C PRO A 370 -2.93 -8.70 17.83
N ILE A 371 -2.58 -7.41 17.91
CA ILE A 371 -3.10 -6.31 17.09
C ILE A 371 -2.17 -6.06 15.90
N SER A 372 -2.72 -5.99 14.68
CA SER A 372 -2.01 -5.53 13.48
C SER A 372 -2.14 -4.02 13.25
N ASP A 373 -1.34 -3.46 12.34
CA ASP A 373 -1.47 -2.08 11.89
C ASP A 373 -2.82 -1.79 11.21
N LYS A 374 -3.40 -2.79 10.54
CA LYS A 374 -4.75 -2.74 9.96
C LYS A 374 -5.81 -2.67 11.05
N ASP A 375 -5.70 -3.49 12.09
CA ASP A 375 -6.66 -3.50 13.20
C ASP A 375 -6.66 -2.16 13.93
N LEU A 376 -5.46 -1.61 14.20
CA LEU A 376 -5.32 -0.29 14.80
C LEU A 376 -5.84 0.83 13.86
N SER A 377 -5.62 0.71 12.54
CA SER A 377 -6.16 1.67 11.58
C SER A 377 -7.70 1.69 11.56
N ASN A 378 -8.32 0.49 11.57
CA ASN A 378 -9.78 0.37 11.66
C ASN A 378 -10.30 0.96 12.97
N TYR A 379 -9.63 0.67 14.09
CA TYR A 379 -9.99 1.22 15.39
C TYR A 379 -10.00 2.76 15.40
N PHE A 380 -9.01 3.41 14.77
CA PHE A 380 -9.00 4.87 14.65
C PHE A 380 -10.14 5.44 13.81
N VAL A 381 -10.52 4.76 12.72
CA VAL A 381 -11.65 5.14 11.89
C VAL A 381 -12.95 5.01 12.68
N ASP A 382 -13.17 3.85 13.29
CA ASP A 382 -14.44 3.50 13.93
C ASP A 382 -14.72 4.33 15.19
N ASN A 383 -13.69 4.68 15.96
CA ASN A 383 -13.86 5.31 17.28
C ASN A 383 -13.54 6.80 17.30
N TYR A 384 -12.73 7.29 16.36
CA TYR A 384 -12.25 8.68 16.35
C TYR A 384 -12.49 9.39 15.03
N ASN A 385 -13.06 8.71 14.02
CA ASN A 385 -13.24 9.25 12.67
C ASN A 385 -11.92 9.77 12.08
N VAL A 386 -10.81 9.10 12.41
CA VAL A 386 -9.47 9.40 11.89
C VAL A 386 -9.01 8.25 11.01
N GLY A 387 -8.94 8.49 9.71
CA GLY A 387 -8.43 7.55 8.73
C GLY A 387 -7.29 8.15 7.90
N TRP A 388 -6.31 7.31 7.56
CA TRP A 388 -5.25 7.65 6.60
C TRP A 388 -5.40 6.82 5.34
N THR A 389 -4.80 7.27 4.24
CA THR A 389 -4.83 6.55 2.95
C THR A 389 -4.17 5.17 3.00
N THR A 390 -3.26 4.95 3.96
CA THR A 390 -2.58 3.69 4.19
C THR A 390 -2.46 3.42 5.69
N ASN A 391 -2.17 2.17 6.07
CA ASN A 391 -1.93 1.79 7.47
C ASN A 391 -0.60 2.30 8.04
N ALA A 392 0.20 3.04 7.25
CA ALA A 392 1.54 3.47 7.65
C ALA A 392 1.55 4.25 8.99
N GLN A 393 0.55 5.11 9.21
CA GLN A 393 0.45 5.89 10.44
C GLN A 393 0.14 5.03 11.67
N ALA A 394 -0.68 3.98 11.53
CA ALA A 394 -0.88 3.00 12.60
C ALA A 394 0.40 2.17 12.82
N SER A 395 1.04 1.73 11.75
CA SER A 395 2.29 0.98 11.80
C SER A 395 3.40 1.74 12.53
N PHE A 396 3.58 3.04 12.25
CA PHE A 396 4.60 3.85 12.92
C PHE A 396 4.35 4.00 14.42
N ARG A 397 3.10 4.12 14.86
CA ARG A 397 2.76 4.18 16.29
C ARG A 397 3.12 2.88 17.00
N LEU A 398 2.79 1.74 16.39
CA LEU A 398 3.15 0.42 16.92
C LEU A 398 4.66 0.22 16.99
N LEU A 399 5.39 0.60 15.94
CA LEU A 399 6.86 0.54 15.94
C LEU A 399 7.46 1.41 17.04
N TRP A 400 6.98 2.64 17.21
CA TRP A 400 7.43 3.51 18.30
C TRP A 400 7.15 2.91 19.68
N LEU A 401 5.94 2.42 19.93
CA LEU A 401 5.59 1.78 21.20
C LEU A 401 6.47 0.55 21.48
N TRP A 402 6.77 -0.24 20.45
CA TRP A 402 7.65 -1.40 20.56
C TRP A 402 9.10 -1.01 20.88
N ASN A 403 9.65 -0.01 20.19
CA ASN A 403 11.01 0.50 20.44
C ASN A 403 11.15 1.11 21.84
N LEU A 404 10.06 1.67 22.36
CA LEU A 404 9.96 2.21 23.72
C LEU A 404 9.63 1.14 24.78
N GLU A 405 9.63 -0.14 24.39
CA GLU A 405 9.37 -1.30 25.25
C GLU A 405 8.03 -1.20 25.97
N LYS A 406 7.00 -0.65 25.30
CA LYS A 406 5.63 -0.57 25.83
C LYS A 406 4.75 -1.73 25.40
N ILE A 407 5.11 -2.38 24.29
CA ILE A 407 4.41 -3.53 23.71
C ILE A 407 5.45 -4.52 23.16
N GLN A 408 5.03 -5.77 23.00
CA GLN A 408 5.83 -6.82 22.35
C GLN A 408 5.40 -7.01 20.90
N ARG A 409 6.34 -7.46 20.06
CA ARG A 409 6.10 -7.77 18.65
C ARG A 409 6.19 -9.28 18.45
N THR A 410 5.16 -9.88 17.86
CA THR A 410 5.08 -11.32 17.56
C THR A 410 5.83 -11.67 16.27
N GLU A 411 6.14 -12.95 16.06
CA GLU A 411 6.83 -13.44 14.85
C GLU A 411 6.06 -13.14 13.56
N ASP A 412 4.73 -13.12 13.61
CA ASP A 412 3.85 -12.76 12.49
C ASP A 412 3.70 -11.22 12.30
N GLY A 413 4.44 -10.42 13.07
CA GLY A 413 4.53 -8.96 12.91
C GLY A 413 3.38 -8.16 13.53
N LYS A 414 2.58 -8.79 14.40
CA LYS A 414 1.53 -8.15 15.21
C LYS A 414 2.09 -7.73 16.58
N TYR A 415 1.25 -7.09 17.39
CA TYR A 415 1.68 -6.53 18.68
C TYR A 415 0.77 -6.92 19.82
N THR A 416 1.36 -7.20 20.98
CA THR A 416 0.66 -7.57 22.22
C THR A 416 1.12 -6.69 23.36
N LYS A 417 0.35 -6.64 24.45
CA LYS A 417 0.83 -6.08 25.71
C LYS A 417 2.08 -6.82 26.20
N ASN A 418 2.89 -6.11 26.98
CA ASN A 418 4.06 -6.68 27.65
C ASN A 418 3.74 -7.78 28.66
#